data_AF-A0A8S1PX65-F1
#
_entry.id   AF-A0A8S1PX65-F1
#
_cell.length_a   1.000
_cell.length_b   1.000
_cell.length_c   1.000
_cell.angle_alpha   90.00
_cell.angle_beta   90.00
_cell.angle_gamma   90.00
#
_symmetry.space_group_name_H-M   'P 1'
#
loop_
_entity.id
_entity.type
_entity.pdbx_description
1 polymer ?
#
loop_
_entity_poly.entity_id
_entity_poly.type
_entity_poly.pdbx_seq_one_letter_code
_entity_poly.pdbx_strand_id
1 'polypeptide(L)'
;MKNVASTIQSYRNAVEIDPKDFRAWYGLGQTYVLQGMNQQALYYFGRTVISRPKDARIANLCKDKEGIVIHQLVKLYDAVGKKLNEHFKKVQREKMKNKQLIKKSLKLYCIQPDLTQKKVIKKELYKWQRDFLILMDQKEMKLIQL
;
A
#
# COMPACT_ATOMS: atom_id res chain seq x y z
N MET A 1 -10.17 27.51 1.57
CA MET A 1 -9.59 26.29 2.17
C MET A 1 -10.13 26.18 3.59
N LYS A 2 -10.89 25.12 3.94
CA LYS A 2 -11.29 24.88 5.34
C LYS A 2 -10.01 24.52 6.11
N ASN A 3 -9.66 25.28 7.14
CA ASN A 3 -8.45 25.03 7.91
C ASN A 3 -8.63 23.76 8.78
N VAL A 4 -8.32 22.59 8.18
CA VAL A 4 -8.50 21.29 8.82
C VAL A 4 -7.58 21.16 10.03
N ALA A 5 -6.36 21.68 9.95
CA ALA A 5 -5.39 21.65 11.04
C ALA A 5 -5.88 22.42 12.27
N SER A 6 -6.41 23.64 12.09
CA SER A 6 -7.00 24.39 13.21
C SER A 6 -8.24 23.70 13.76
N THR A 7 -9.05 23.07 12.91
CA THR A 7 -10.25 22.31 13.33
C THR A 7 -9.87 21.12 14.21
N ILE A 8 -8.84 20.36 13.84
CA ILE A 8 -8.31 19.26 14.66
C ILE A 8 -7.84 19.79 16.00
N GLN A 9 -7.09 20.90 16.02
CA GLN A 9 -6.60 21.47 17.27
C GLN A 9 -7.75 21.92 18.18
N SER A 10 -8.77 22.58 17.63
CA SER A 10 -9.95 22.99 18.40
C SER A 10 -10.68 21.79 19.02
N TYR A 11 -10.87 20.70 18.27
CA TYR A 11 -11.51 19.52 18.82
C TYR A 11 -10.63 18.75 19.81
N ARG A 12 -9.29 18.76 19.64
CA ARG A 12 -8.37 18.20 20.64
C ARG A 12 -8.47 18.93 21.96
N ASN A 13 -8.44 20.26 21.93
CA ASN A 13 -8.64 21.08 23.13
C ASN A 13 -10.03 20.80 23.76
N ALA A 14 -11.07 20.63 22.94
CA ALA A 14 -12.41 20.30 23.45
C ALA A 14 -12.46 18.94 24.17
N VAL A 15 -11.77 17.93 23.63
CA VAL A 15 -11.64 16.61 24.28
C VAL A 15 -10.81 16.67 25.56
N GLU A 16 -9.80 17.53 25.62
CA GLU A 16 -8.99 17.75 26.83
C GLU A 16 -9.81 18.43 27.94
N ILE A 17 -10.66 19.39 27.58
CA ILE A 17 -11.54 20.09 28.52
C ILE A 17 -12.68 19.19 29.00
N ASP A 18 -13.37 18.49 28.09
CA ASP A 18 -14.41 17.53 28.42
C ASP A 18 -14.20 16.20 27.68
N PRO A 19 -13.55 15.23 28.33
CA PRO A 19 -13.34 13.89 27.75
C PRO A 19 -14.64 13.11 27.53
N LYS A 20 -15.75 13.52 28.15
CA LYS A 20 -17.07 12.86 28.02
C LYS A 20 -17.91 13.47 26.89
N ASP A 21 -17.47 14.55 26.24
CA ASP A 21 -18.18 15.10 25.09
C ASP A 21 -17.95 14.25 23.84
N PHE A 22 -18.96 13.42 23.50
CA PHE A 22 -18.95 12.61 22.30
C PHE A 22 -18.90 13.45 21.01
N ARG A 23 -19.37 14.70 21.02
CA ARG A 23 -19.40 15.56 19.81
C ARG A 23 -17.98 15.94 19.38
N ALA A 24 -17.10 16.21 20.35
CA ALA A 24 -15.71 16.51 20.08
C ALA A 24 -14.97 15.28 19.50
N TRP A 25 -15.17 14.09 20.08
CA TRP A 25 -14.65 12.82 19.56
C TRP A 25 -15.15 12.52 18.13
N TYR A 26 -16.45 12.71 17.90
CA TYR A 26 -17.07 12.50 16.59
C TYR A 26 -16.57 13.52 15.55
N GLY A 27 -16.42 14.78 15.97
CA GLY A 27 -15.87 15.87 15.15
C GLY A 27 -14.43 15.60 14.74
N LEU A 28 -13.59 15.06 15.63
CA LEU A 28 -12.24 14.58 15.28
C LEU A 28 -12.32 13.50 14.21
N GLY A 29 -13.13 12.46 14.42
CA GLY A 29 -13.32 11.36 13.46
C GLY A 29 -13.66 11.88 12.07
N GLN A 30 -14.66 12.76 11.95
CA GLN A 30 -15.04 13.38 10.68
C GLN A 30 -13.92 14.22 10.05
N THR A 31 -13.20 14.98 10.87
CA THR A 31 -12.10 15.83 10.39
C THR A 31 -10.95 14.99 9.84
N TYR A 32 -10.66 13.83 10.45
CA TYR A 32 -9.68 12.86 9.93
C TYR A 32 -10.14 12.17 8.65
N VAL A 33 -11.45 11.89 8.49
CA VAL A 33 -12.00 11.42 7.20
C VAL A 33 -11.77 12.44 6.10
N LEU A 34 -12.00 13.73 6.38
CA LEU A 34 -11.74 14.82 5.43
C LEU A 34 -10.26 14.95 5.07
N GLN A 35 -9.36 14.57 5.99
CA GLN A 35 -7.92 14.54 5.76
C GLN A 35 -7.44 13.27 5.02
N GLY A 36 -8.33 12.30 4.77
CA GLY A 36 -7.99 11.00 4.17
C GLY A 36 -7.31 10.02 5.14
N MET A 37 -7.21 10.38 6.43
CA MET A 37 -6.58 9.57 7.47
C MET A 37 -7.58 8.58 8.07
N ASN A 38 -8.01 7.64 7.25
CA ASN A 38 -9.11 6.71 7.55
C ASN A 38 -8.90 5.85 8.81
N GLN A 39 -7.67 5.41 9.08
CA GLN A 39 -7.36 4.62 10.27
C GLN A 39 -7.58 5.41 11.56
N GLN A 40 -7.16 6.69 11.57
CA GLN A 40 -7.32 7.57 12.71
C GLN A 40 -8.79 7.94 12.91
N ALA A 41 -9.53 8.14 11.82
CA ALA A 41 -10.97 8.36 11.87
C ALA A 41 -11.71 7.21 12.58
N LEU A 42 -11.41 5.95 12.23
CA LEU A 42 -12.00 4.78 12.90
C LEU A 42 -11.68 4.73 14.40
N TYR A 43 -10.45 5.06 14.77
CA TYR A 43 -10.05 5.13 16.18
C TYR A 43 -10.90 6.14 16.97
N TYR A 44 -11.11 7.35 16.43
CA TYR A 44 -11.89 8.39 17.09
C TYR A 44 -13.40 8.12 17.09
N PHE A 45 -13.94 7.45 16.07
CA PHE A 45 -15.32 6.95 16.10
C PHE A 45 -15.53 5.89 17.19
N GLY A 46 -14.57 4.97 17.36
CA GLY A 46 -14.60 4.02 18.48
C GLY A 46 -14.62 4.71 19.85
N ARG A 47 -13.80 5.76 20.03
CA ARG A 47 -13.80 6.58 21.27
C ARG A 47 -15.14 7.29 21.50
N THR A 48 -15.83 7.69 20.44
CA THR A 48 -17.17 8.31 20.51
C THR A 48 -18.19 7.35 21.13
N VAL A 49 -18.19 6.08 20.70
CA VAL A 49 -19.08 5.04 21.24
C VAL A 49 -18.73 4.71 22.70
N ILE A 50 -17.44 4.66 23.03
CA ILE A 50 -16.97 4.41 24.41
C ILE A 50 -17.38 5.52 25.37
N SER A 51 -17.47 6.78 24.89
CA SER A 51 -17.91 7.91 25.72
C SER A 51 -19.37 7.75 26.17
N ARG A 52 -20.25 7.18 25.31
CA ARG A 52 -21.67 6.95 25.62
C ARG A 52 -22.15 5.58 25.13
N PRO A 53 -21.76 4.48 25.81
CA PRO A 53 -22.03 3.13 25.34
C PRO A 53 -23.51 2.73 25.39
N LYS A 54 -24.31 3.43 26.22
CA LYS A 54 -25.76 3.18 26.37
C LYS A 54 -26.62 3.93 25.35
N ASP A 55 -26.06 4.88 24.59
CA ASP A 55 -26.82 5.65 23.60
C ASP A 55 -26.74 4.98 22.22
N ALA A 56 -27.77 4.20 21.89
CA ALA A 56 -27.86 3.50 20.61
C ALA A 56 -27.82 4.45 19.39
N ARG A 57 -28.24 5.71 19.55
CA ARG A 57 -28.22 6.69 18.45
C ARG A 57 -26.78 7.05 18.06
N ILE A 58 -25.91 7.22 19.06
CA ILE A 58 -24.49 7.51 18.86
C ILE A 58 -23.80 6.30 18.22
N ALA A 59 -24.13 5.10 18.69
CA ALA A 59 -23.60 3.87 18.12
C ALA A 59 -23.99 3.71 16.63
N ASN A 60 -25.26 3.95 16.28
CA ASN A 60 -25.72 3.87 14.88
C ASN A 60 -25.07 4.96 14.01
N LEU A 61 -24.97 6.19 14.52
CA LEU A 61 -24.30 7.28 13.81
C LEU A 61 -22.84 6.97 13.48
N CYS A 62 -22.11 6.37 14.42
CA CYS A 62 -20.71 5.98 14.21
C CYS A 62 -20.60 4.85 13.19
N LYS A 63 -21.45 3.82 13.29
CA LYS A 63 -21.47 2.68 12.34
C LYS A 63 -21.66 3.13 10.89
N ASP A 64 -22.56 4.08 10.65
CA ASP A 64 -22.78 4.60 9.30
C ASP A 64 -21.51 5.26 8.74
N LYS A 65 -20.80 6.03 9.56
CA LYS A 65 -19.54 6.69 9.16
C LYS A 65 -18.40 5.69 9.02
N GLU A 66 -18.26 4.76 9.96
CA GLU A 66 -17.27 3.68 9.91
C GLU A 66 -17.45 2.84 8.64
N GLY A 67 -18.68 2.52 8.25
CA GLY A 67 -18.98 1.80 7.00
C GLY A 67 -18.46 2.53 5.75
N ILE A 68 -18.66 3.85 5.68
CA ILE A 68 -18.13 4.67 4.58
C ILE A 68 -16.59 4.63 4.56
N VAL A 69 -15.96 4.78 5.73
CA VAL A 69 -14.49 4.79 5.87
C VAL A 69 -13.89 3.43 5.51
N ILE A 70 -14.51 2.34 5.97
CA ILE A 70 -14.10 0.97 5.65
C ILE A 70 -14.22 0.73 4.15
N HIS A 71 -15.35 1.12 3.52
CA HIS A 71 -15.51 0.99 2.08
C HIS A 71 -14.44 1.77 1.30
N GLN A 72 -14.07 2.98 1.75
CA GLN A 72 -12.97 3.75 1.16
C GLN A 72 -11.62 3.04 1.32
N LEU A 73 -11.33 2.50 2.50
CA LEU A 73 -10.12 1.71 2.74
C LEU A 73 -10.03 0.48 1.85
N VAL A 74 -11.11 -0.30 1.76
CA VAL A 74 -11.17 -1.50 0.91
C VAL A 74 -10.88 -1.15 -0.55
N LYS A 75 -11.47 -0.05 -1.06
CA LYS A 75 -11.22 0.43 -2.41
C LYS A 75 -9.76 0.83 -2.63
N LEU A 76 -9.12 1.47 -1.64
CA LEU A 76 -7.70 1.82 -1.70
C LEU A 76 -6.82 0.56 -1.71
N TYR A 77 -7.08 -0.40 -0.83
CA TYR A 77 -6.34 -1.66 -0.79
C TYR A 77 -6.49 -2.47 -2.09
N ASP A 78 -7.68 -2.53 -2.67
CA ASP A 78 -7.91 -3.19 -3.96
C ASP A 78 -7.16 -2.48 -5.10
N ALA A 79 -7.18 -1.15 -5.13
CA ALA A 79 -6.44 -0.38 -6.13
C ALA A 79 -4.92 -0.57 -6.03
N VAL A 80 -4.37 -0.60 -4.80
CA VAL A 80 -2.96 -0.90 -4.55
C VAL A 80 -2.63 -2.33 -4.96
N GLY A 81 -3.47 -3.29 -4.60
CA GLY A 81 -3.30 -4.70 -4.99
C GLY A 81 -3.28 -4.89 -6.51
N LYS A 82 -4.16 -4.21 -7.25
CA LYS A 82 -4.19 -4.22 -8.72
C LYS A 82 -2.90 -3.67 -9.32
N LYS A 83 -2.44 -2.50 -8.87
CA LYS A 83 -1.17 -1.90 -9.31
C LYS A 83 0.02 -2.81 -9.05
N LEU A 84 0.09 -3.40 -7.85
CA LEU A 84 1.15 -4.33 -7.49
C LEU A 84 1.15 -5.58 -8.38
N ASN A 85 -0.03 -6.14 -8.65
CA ASN A 85 -0.19 -7.29 -9.53
C ASN A 85 0.21 -6.97 -10.99
N GLU A 86 -0.15 -5.79 -11.49
CA GLU A 86 0.27 -5.31 -12.82
C GLU A 86 1.79 -5.13 -12.90
N HIS A 87 2.41 -4.54 -11.87
CA HIS A 87 3.85 -4.40 -11.78
C HIS A 87 4.53 -5.78 -11.82
N PHE A 88 4.06 -6.72 -11.00
CA PHE A 88 4.59 -8.08 -10.97
C PHE A 88 4.47 -8.78 -12.35
N LYS A 89 3.31 -8.66 -13.01
CA LYS A 89 3.11 -9.17 -14.38
C LYS A 89 4.11 -8.56 -15.37
N LYS A 90 4.40 -7.26 -15.27
CA LYS A 90 5.38 -6.58 -16.13
C LYS A 90 6.79 -7.13 -15.92
N VAL A 91 7.22 -7.26 -14.67
CA VAL A 91 8.52 -7.84 -14.30
C VAL A 91 8.65 -9.27 -14.83
N GLN A 92 7.61 -10.09 -14.71
CA GLN A 92 7.63 -11.46 -15.25
C GLN A 92 7.73 -11.50 -16.78
N ARG A 93 7.05 -10.59 -17.49
CA ARG A 93 7.15 -10.46 -18.95
C ARG A 93 8.56 -10.08 -19.39
N GLU A 94 9.20 -9.14 -18.70
CA GLU A 94 10.59 -8.74 -18.98
C GLU A 94 11.56 -9.88 -18.73
N LYS A 95 11.40 -10.62 -17.62
CA LYS A 95 12.16 -11.85 -17.34
C LYS A 95 12.04 -12.87 -18.48
N MET A 96 10.83 -13.09 -19.02
CA MET A 96 10.59 -14.03 -20.13
C MET A 96 11.23 -13.56 -21.45
N LYS A 97 11.13 -12.27 -21.78
CA LYS A 97 11.79 -11.68 -22.96
C LYS A 97 13.30 -11.82 -22.87
N ASN A 98 13.90 -11.48 -21.74
CA ASN A 98 15.35 -11.60 -21.53
C ASN A 98 15.80 -13.07 -21.66
N LYS A 99 15.03 -14.02 -21.10
CA LYS A 99 15.31 -15.46 -21.25
C LYS A 99 15.25 -15.91 -22.72
N GLN A 100 14.34 -15.39 -23.52
CA GLN A 100 14.26 -15.69 -24.96
C GLN A 100 15.42 -15.08 -25.75
N LEU A 101 15.77 -13.81 -25.51
CA LEU A 101 16.91 -13.14 -26.14
C LEU A 101 18.21 -13.89 -25.89
N ILE A 102 18.43 -14.30 -24.64
CA ILE A 102 19.53 -15.16 -24.22
C ILE A 102 19.57 -16.49 -24.98
N LYS A 103 18.42 -17.16 -25.12
CA LYS A 103 18.36 -18.42 -25.89
C LYS A 103 18.72 -18.19 -27.35
N LYS A 104 18.27 -17.08 -27.93
CA LYS A 104 18.55 -16.71 -29.33
C LYS A 104 20.03 -16.40 -29.54
N SER A 105 20.67 -15.63 -28.65
CA SER A 105 22.10 -15.33 -28.72
C SER A 105 22.94 -16.60 -28.58
N LEU A 106 22.62 -17.47 -27.62
CA LEU A 106 23.28 -18.78 -27.48
C LEU A 106 23.16 -19.63 -28.76
N LYS A 107 21.99 -19.63 -29.42
CA LYS A 107 21.78 -20.39 -30.67
C LYS A 107 22.64 -19.85 -31.82
N LEU A 108 22.77 -18.52 -31.95
CA LEU A 108 23.63 -17.88 -32.94
C LEU A 108 25.11 -18.19 -32.69
N TYR A 109 25.56 -18.15 -31.43
CA TYR A 109 26.95 -18.50 -31.08
C TYR A 109 27.29 -19.97 -31.34
N CYS A 110 26.34 -20.91 -31.24
CA CYS A 110 26.58 -22.32 -31.54
C CYS A 110 26.93 -22.60 -33.01
N ILE A 111 26.75 -21.62 -33.89
CA ILE A 111 27.10 -21.71 -35.32
C ILE A 111 28.61 -21.48 -35.54
N GLN A 112 29.34 -20.91 -34.55
CA GLN A 112 30.80 -20.83 -34.50
C GLN A 112 31.33 -21.68 -33.32
N PRO A 113 31.78 -22.93 -33.55
CA PRO A 113 31.92 -23.90 -32.47
C PRO A 113 33.30 -23.86 -31.80
N ASP A 114 33.40 -23.18 -30.66
CA ASP A 114 34.38 -23.50 -29.62
C ASP A 114 33.63 -23.95 -28.35
N LEU A 115 33.82 -25.22 -27.96
CA LEU A 115 33.12 -25.85 -26.82
C LEU A 115 33.47 -25.22 -25.47
N THR A 116 34.64 -24.60 -25.34
CA THR A 116 35.09 -23.98 -24.08
C THR A 116 34.34 -22.68 -23.79
N GLN A 117 34.15 -21.83 -24.81
CA GLN A 117 33.41 -20.57 -24.71
C GLN A 117 31.94 -20.80 -24.33
N LYS A 118 31.33 -21.87 -24.82
CA LYS A 118 29.92 -22.22 -24.55
C LYS A 118 29.64 -22.50 -23.07
N LYS A 119 30.58 -23.14 -22.34
CA LYS A 119 30.44 -23.39 -20.89
C LYS A 119 30.61 -22.10 -20.07
N VAL A 120 31.58 -21.26 -20.44
CA VAL A 120 31.84 -19.97 -19.77
C VAL A 120 30.64 -19.04 -19.90
N ILE A 121 30.10 -18.89 -21.11
CA ILE A 121 28.93 -18.05 -21.37
C ILE A 121 27.73 -18.55 -20.56
N LYS A 122 27.47 -19.87 -20.55
CA LYS A 122 26.36 -20.42 -19.78
C LYS A 122 26.49 -20.10 -18.28
N LYS A 123 27.70 -20.15 -17.74
CA LYS A 123 28.00 -19.84 -16.32
C LYS A 123 27.81 -18.35 -16.00
N GLU A 124 28.36 -17.45 -16.82
CA GLU A 124 28.16 -16.00 -16.68
C GLU A 124 26.69 -15.60 -16.82
N LEU A 125 25.93 -16.34 -17.62
CA LEU A 125 24.53 -16.07 -17.87
C LEU A 125 23.63 -16.50 -16.70
N TYR A 126 23.97 -17.60 -16.02
CA TYR A 126 23.35 -17.96 -14.74
C TYR A 126 23.69 -16.96 -13.64
N LYS A 127 24.93 -16.45 -13.63
CA LYS A 127 25.37 -15.41 -12.69
C LYS A 127 24.60 -14.11 -12.91
N TRP A 128 24.52 -13.63 -14.15
CA TRP A 128 23.74 -12.45 -14.52
C TRP A 128 22.24 -12.60 -14.19
N GLN A 129 21.64 -13.78 -14.46
CA GLN A 129 20.26 -14.03 -14.06
C GLN A 129 20.05 -13.95 -12.55
N ARG A 130 20.99 -14.49 -11.76
CA ARG A 130 20.94 -14.45 -10.29
C ARG A 130 21.10 -13.03 -9.77
N ASP A 131 22.06 -12.27 -10.30
CA ASP A 131 22.34 -10.90 -9.87
C ASP A 131 21.18 -9.95 -10.25
N PHE A 132 20.58 -10.14 -11.43
CA PHE A 132 19.39 -9.39 -11.85
C PHE A 132 18.17 -9.67 -10.94
N LEU A 133 17.98 -10.93 -10.51
CA LEU A 133 16.92 -11.28 -9.56
C LEU A 133 17.11 -10.58 -8.20
N ILE A 134 18.33 -10.55 -7.69
CA ILE A 134 18.67 -9.91 -6.41
C ILE A 134 18.45 -8.39 -6.48
N LEU A 135 18.88 -7.73 -7.57
CA LEU A 135 18.70 -6.29 -7.78
C LEU A 135 17.22 -5.89 -7.89
N MET A 136 16.37 -6.77 -8.42
CA MET A 136 14.94 -6.51 -8.55
C MET A 136 14.20 -6.69 -7.22
N ASP A 137 14.50 -7.72 -6.42
CA ASP A 137 13.94 -7.89 -5.07
C ASP A 137 14.27 -6.68 -4.17
N GLN A 138 15.48 -6.15 -4.28
CA GLN A 138 15.89 -4.95 -3.52
C GLN A 138 15.11 -3.68 -3.94
N LYS A 139 14.71 -3.56 -5.22
CA LYS A 139 13.89 -2.44 -5.70
C LYS A 139 12.42 -2.59 -5.31
N GLU A 140 11.88 -3.81 -5.34
CA GLU A 140 10.50 -4.08 -4.90
C GLU A 140 10.33 -3.82 -3.39
N MET A 141 11.31 -4.18 -2.56
CA MET A 141 11.31 -3.85 -1.13
C MET A 141 11.23 -2.33 -0.84
N LYS A 142 11.86 -1.50 -1.68
CA LYS A 142 11.80 -0.02 -1.53
C LYS A 142 10.46 0.57 -1.95
N LEU A 143 9.73 -0.10 -2.85
CA LEU A 143 8.39 0.33 -3.30
C LEU A 143 7.29 0.02 -2.27
N ILE A 144 7.50 -0.95 -1.39
CA ILE A 144 6.56 -1.35 -0.33
C ILE A 144 6.66 -0.44 0.91
N GLN A 145 7.75 0.33 1.06
CA GLN A 145 7.98 1.24 2.18
C GLN A 145 7.46 2.68 1.97
N LEU A 146 6.75 2.94 0.86
CA LEU A 146 6.10 4.23 0.53
C LEU A 146 4.58 4.12 0.69
#